data_AF-A0AAW7KL42-F1
#
_entry.id   AF-A0AAW7KL42-F1
#
_cell.length_a   1.000
_cell.length_b   1.000
_cell.length_c   1.000
_cell.angle_alpha   90.00
_cell.angle_beta   90.00
_cell.angle_gamma   90.00
#
_symmetry.space_group_name_H-M   'P 1'
#
loop_
_entity.id
_entity.type
_entity.pdbx_description
1 polymer ?
#
loop_
_entity_poly.entity_id
_entity_poly.type
_entity_poly.pdbx_seq_one_letter_code
_entity_poly.pdbx_strand_id
1 'polypeptide(L)'
;MTKATNLPTSQKLIKHLLLWTVFGYCYQSAISLLVKMAIDAQPEYPLITGLIYGVGFNVLAAHLITKYDKHWPVIGSVFIGCIGLLVVPFLLFGESGLLTMPLLVGILFSLPLCSYIVGLIKLKLSKN
;
A
#
# COMPACT_ATOMS: atom_id res chain seq x y z
N MET A 1 9.64 27.22 10.01
CA MET A 1 10.09 26.15 10.92
C MET A 1 9.03 25.93 11.99
N THR A 2 8.23 24.88 11.86
CA THR A 2 7.16 24.57 12.82
C THR A 2 7.77 23.89 14.04
N LYS A 3 7.57 24.46 15.23
CA LYS A 3 7.99 23.89 16.52
C LYS A 3 7.61 22.41 16.57
N ALA A 4 8.60 21.53 16.77
CA ALA A 4 8.39 20.12 17.07
C ALA A 4 7.65 20.03 18.42
N THR A 5 6.32 20.06 18.36
CA THR A 5 5.48 19.76 19.49
C THR A 5 5.64 18.27 19.77
N ASN A 6 6.19 17.93 20.94
CA ASN A 6 6.25 16.56 21.43
C ASN A 6 4.84 16.09 21.73
N LEU A 7 4.11 15.73 20.66
CA LEU A 7 2.76 15.18 20.76
C LEU A 7 2.82 13.87 21.56
N PRO A 8 1.90 13.65 22.50
CA PRO A 8 1.77 12.36 23.17
C PRO A 8 1.57 11.25 22.14
N THR A 9 2.06 10.04 22.45
CA THR A 9 2.08 8.89 21.55
C THR A 9 0.71 8.57 20.94
N SER A 10 -0.36 8.74 21.72
CA SER A 10 -1.75 8.58 21.26
C SER A 10 -2.13 9.54 20.12
N GLN A 11 -1.75 10.82 20.22
CA GLN A 11 -2.03 11.81 19.17
C GLN A 11 -1.18 11.57 17.91
N LYS A 12 0.05 11.06 18.05
CA LYS A 12 0.87 10.64 16.91
C LYS A 12 0.24 9.44 16.19
N LEU A 13 -0.22 8.44 16.94
CA LEU A 13 -0.91 7.27 16.39
C LEU A 13 -2.17 7.65 15.62
N ILE A 14 -3.03 8.51 16.17
CA ILE A 14 -4.25 8.97 15.48
C ILE A 14 -3.93 9.65 14.15
N LYS A 15 -2.90 10.49 14.11
CA LYS A 15 -2.45 11.14 12.86
C LYS A 15 -1.98 10.14 11.81
N HIS A 16 -1.20 9.13 12.23
CA HIS A 16 -0.76 8.07 11.34
C HIS A 16 -1.92 7.23 10.83
N LEU A 17 -2.85 6.82 11.70
CA LEU A 17 -4.03 6.05 11.31
C LEU A 17 -4.92 6.79 10.30
N LEU A 18 -5.17 8.09 10.51
CA LEU A 18 -5.90 8.93 9.55
C LEU A 18 -5.20 8.96 8.19
N LEU A 19 -3.87 9.21 8.19
CA LEU A 19 -3.08 9.22 6.96
C LEU A 19 -3.15 7.87 6.24
N TRP A 20 -2.94 6.77 6.97
CA TRP A 20 -2.97 5.41 6.42
C TRP A 20 -4.35 5.02 5.91
N THR A 21 -5.42 5.52 6.52
CA THR A 21 -6.80 5.25 6.08
C THR A 21 -7.07 5.92 4.73
N VAL A 22 -6.76 7.22 4.62
CA VAL A 22 -6.91 7.97 3.36
C VAL A 22 -6.04 7.35 2.28
N PHE A 23 -4.79 7.01 2.62
CA PHE A 23 -3.88 6.38 1.69
C PHE A 23 -4.34 4.97 1.28
N GLY A 24 -4.95 4.20 2.20
CA GLY A 24 -5.58 2.91 1.92
C GLY A 24 -6.72 3.02 0.90
N TYR A 25 -7.57 4.05 1.01
CA TYR A 25 -8.59 4.33 -0.01
C TYR A 25 -7.98 4.66 -1.37
N CYS A 26 -6.98 5.54 -1.43
CA CYS A 26 -6.29 5.86 -2.68
C CYS A 26 -5.60 4.62 -3.28
N TYR A 27 -5.03 3.78 -2.42
CA TYR A 27 -4.40 2.52 -2.81
C TYR A 27 -5.42 1.57 -3.45
N GLN A 28 -6.60 1.41 -2.86
CA GLN A 28 -7.70 0.60 -3.43
C GLN A 28 -8.08 1.06 -4.84
N SER A 29 -8.26 2.37 -5.04
CA SER A 29 -8.67 2.91 -6.33
C SER A 29 -7.61 2.68 -7.39
N ALA A 30 -6.35 2.91 -7.06
CA ALA A 30 -5.22 2.73 -7.98
C ALA A 30 -5.00 1.25 -8.34
N ILE A 31 -5.02 0.34 -7.35
CA ILE A 31 -4.80 -1.09 -7.63
C ILE A 31 -5.95 -1.68 -8.45
N SER A 32 -7.20 -1.26 -8.18
CA SER A 32 -8.37 -1.71 -8.94
C SER A 32 -8.30 -1.26 -10.40
N LEU A 33 -7.87 -0.02 -10.65
CA LEU A 33 -7.66 0.49 -12.00
C LEU A 33 -6.56 -0.29 -12.73
N LEU A 34 -5.46 -0.56 -12.05
CA LEU A 34 -4.31 -1.23 -12.62
C LEU A 34 -4.60 -2.71 -12.93
N VAL A 35 -5.37 -3.40 -12.09
CA VAL A 35 -5.85 -4.76 -12.38
C VAL A 35 -6.82 -4.76 -13.57
N LYS A 36 -7.73 -3.78 -13.66
CA LYS A 36 -8.60 -3.65 -14.84
C LYS A 36 -7.81 -3.43 -16.13
N MET A 37 -6.84 -2.51 -16.11
CA MET A 37 -5.93 -2.30 -17.24
C MET A 37 -5.17 -3.57 -17.64
N ALA A 38 -4.74 -4.38 -16.66
CA ALA A 38 -4.07 -5.65 -16.93
C ALA A 38 -5.01 -6.67 -17.61
N ILE A 39 -6.31 -6.67 -17.26
CA ILE A 39 -7.33 -7.52 -17.89
C ILE A 39 -7.65 -7.01 -19.30
N ASP A 40 -7.82 -5.70 -19.46
CA ASP A 40 -8.17 -5.06 -20.74
C ASP A 40 -7.07 -5.25 -21.80
N ALA A 41 -5.82 -5.45 -21.38
CA ALA A 41 -4.71 -5.77 -22.27
C ALA A 41 -4.77 -7.19 -22.88
N GLN A 42 -5.77 -8.00 -22.53
CA GLN A 42 -5.95 -9.41 -22.98
C GLN A 42 -4.66 -10.25 -22.96
N PRO A 43 -3.92 -10.29 -21.84
CA PRO A 43 -2.67 -11.05 -21.77
C PRO A 43 -2.92 -12.57 -21.83
N GLU A 44 -1.95 -13.32 -22.35
CA GLU A 44 -1.97 -14.78 -22.32
C GLU A 44 -2.06 -15.35 -20.89
N TYR A 45 -1.53 -14.63 -19.89
CA TYR A 45 -1.49 -15.04 -18.48
C TYR A 45 -2.01 -13.93 -17.53
N PRO A 46 -3.32 -13.70 -17.42
CA PRO A 46 -3.91 -12.54 -16.73
C PRO A 46 -3.58 -12.44 -15.23
N LEU A 47 -3.55 -13.57 -14.51
CA LEU A 47 -3.21 -13.59 -13.07
C LEU A 47 -1.77 -13.14 -12.81
N ILE A 48 -0.83 -13.63 -13.61
CA ILE A 48 0.61 -13.32 -13.46
C ILE A 48 0.86 -11.87 -13.83
N THR A 49 0.30 -11.41 -14.95
CA THR A 49 0.41 -10.01 -15.37
C THR A 49 -0.15 -9.06 -14.31
N GLY A 50 -1.35 -9.36 -13.78
CA GLY A 50 -1.96 -8.58 -12.70
C GLY A 50 -1.09 -8.56 -11.43
N LEU A 51 -0.48 -9.69 -11.06
CA LEU A 51 0.41 -9.76 -9.91
C LEU A 51 1.69 -8.93 -10.12
N ILE A 52 2.33 -9.02 -11.29
CA ILE A 52 3.54 -8.24 -11.61
C ILE A 52 3.24 -6.75 -11.55
N TYR A 53 2.12 -6.31 -12.14
CA TYR A 53 1.73 -4.90 -12.09
C TYR A 53 1.41 -4.47 -10.66
N GLY A 54 0.72 -5.31 -9.88
CA GLY A 54 0.42 -5.04 -8.48
C GLY A 54 1.70 -4.92 -7.63
N VAL A 55 2.69 -5.79 -7.85
CA VAL A 55 4.01 -5.72 -7.19
C VAL A 55 4.76 -4.45 -7.60
N GLY A 56 4.76 -4.11 -8.89
CA GLY A 56 5.35 -2.86 -9.38
C GLY A 56 4.73 -1.63 -8.72
N PHE A 57 3.40 -1.62 -8.61
CA PHE A 57 2.66 -0.58 -7.88
C PHE A 57 2.99 -0.57 -6.38
N ASN A 58 3.18 -1.73 -5.76
CA ASN A 58 3.60 -1.83 -4.36
C ASN A 58 4.97 -1.24 -4.10
N VAL A 59 5.91 -1.30 -5.05
CA VAL A 59 7.20 -0.59 -4.95
C VAL A 59 6.99 0.92 -4.95
N LEU A 60 6.10 1.44 -5.81
CA LEU A 60 5.75 2.86 -5.86
C LEU A 60 5.04 3.30 -4.57
N ALA A 61 4.06 2.52 -4.10
CA ALA A 61 3.34 2.77 -2.85
C ALA A 61 4.32 2.75 -1.66
N ALA A 62 5.19 1.75 -1.58
CA ALA A 62 6.25 1.65 -0.59
C ALA A 62 7.19 2.88 -0.60
N HIS A 63 7.52 3.40 -1.79
CA HIS A 63 8.28 4.64 -1.90
C HIS A 63 7.53 5.82 -1.27
N LEU A 64 6.23 5.96 -1.48
CA LEU A 64 5.43 7.03 -0.88
C LEU A 64 5.29 6.83 0.64
N ILE A 65 4.96 5.61 1.09
CA ILE A 65 4.81 5.27 2.51
C ILE A 65 6.09 5.61 3.27
N THR A 66 7.25 5.13 2.82
CA THR A 66 8.56 5.41 3.46
C THR A 66 9.02 6.87 3.30
N LYS A 67 8.42 7.63 2.38
CA LYS A 67 8.69 9.07 2.23
C LYS A 67 7.94 9.87 3.28
N TYR A 68 6.66 9.59 3.49
CA TYR A 68 5.78 10.38 4.36
C TYR A 68 5.63 9.82 5.78
N ASP A 69 5.75 8.51 5.95
CA ASP A 69 5.81 7.86 7.25
C ASP A 69 7.25 7.46 7.60
N LYS A 70 7.90 8.28 8.43
CA LYS A 70 9.26 8.04 8.92
C LYS A 70 9.32 7.18 10.17
N HIS A 71 8.19 7.01 10.85
CA HIS A 71 8.19 6.26 12.09
C HIS A 71 7.98 4.79 11.75
N TRP A 72 6.80 4.42 11.25
CA TRP A 72 6.35 3.02 11.23
C TRP A 72 5.91 2.58 9.81
N PRO A 73 6.77 2.71 8.78
CA PRO A 73 6.36 2.49 7.39
C PRO A 73 5.90 1.04 7.11
N VAL A 74 6.54 0.04 7.71
CA VAL A 74 6.15 -1.37 7.51
C VAL A 74 4.78 -1.66 8.13
N ILE A 75 4.56 -1.23 9.38
CA ILE A 75 3.26 -1.39 10.06
C ILE A 75 2.16 -0.61 9.31
N GLY A 76 2.45 0.63 8.91
CA GLY A 76 1.55 1.44 8.11
C GLY A 76 1.19 0.77 6.80
N SER A 77 2.15 0.12 6.13
CA SER A 77 1.88 -0.60 4.88
C SER A 77 0.99 -1.83 5.05
N VAL A 78 1.10 -2.56 6.16
CA VAL A 78 0.17 -3.65 6.51
C VAL A 78 -1.24 -3.07 6.68
N PHE A 79 -1.37 -1.98 7.44
CA PHE A 79 -2.67 -1.33 7.65
C PHE A 79 -3.28 -0.81 6.35
N ILE A 80 -2.49 -0.11 5.52
CA ILE A 80 -2.89 0.39 4.20
C ILE A 80 -3.33 -0.75 3.31
N GLY A 81 -2.58 -1.87 3.29
CA GLY A 81 -2.93 -3.06 2.53
C GLY A 81 -4.27 -3.65 2.98
N CYS A 82 -4.49 -3.83 4.28
CA CYS A 82 -5.77 -4.32 4.80
C CYS A 82 -6.94 -3.38 4.47
N ILE A 83 -6.78 -2.08 4.66
CA ILE A 83 -7.82 -1.11 4.33
C ILE A 83 -8.09 -1.11 2.83
N GLY A 84 -7.05 -1.02 2.01
CA GLY A 84 -7.17 -0.83 0.57
C GLY A 84 -7.55 -2.10 -0.21
N LEU A 85 -7.21 -3.29 0.29
CA LEU A 85 -7.50 -4.55 -0.40
C LEU A 85 -8.67 -5.33 0.18
N LEU A 86 -9.03 -5.09 1.46
CA LEU A 86 -10.13 -5.80 2.12
C LEU A 86 -11.27 -4.86 2.47
N VAL A 87 -11.01 -3.88 3.33
CA VAL A 87 -12.08 -3.08 3.97
C VAL A 87 -12.81 -2.19 2.96
N VAL A 88 -12.09 -1.35 2.23
CA VAL A 88 -12.68 -0.44 1.23
C VAL A 88 -13.43 -1.19 0.12
N PRO A 89 -12.82 -2.18 -0.57
CA PRO A 89 -13.54 -2.87 -1.65
C PRO A 89 -14.75 -3.65 -1.15
N PHE A 90 -14.66 -4.28 0.02
CA PHE A 90 -15.80 -4.98 0.63
C PHE A 90 -16.94 -4.04 1.00
N LEU A 91 -16.63 -2.88 1.59
CA LEU A 91 -17.66 -1.90 1.97
C LEU A 91 -18.35 -1.27 0.76
N LEU A 92 -17.64 -1.06 -0.34
CA LEU A 92 -18.18 -0.37 -1.53
C LEU A 92 -18.87 -1.31 -2.52
N PHE A 93 -18.36 -2.54 -2.68
CA PHE A 93 -18.79 -3.44 -3.75
C PHE A 93 -19.15 -4.85 -3.23
N GLY A 94 -19.04 -5.11 -1.93
CA GLY A 94 -19.25 -6.44 -1.35
C GLY A 94 -18.14 -7.43 -1.74
N GLU A 95 -18.45 -8.72 -1.71
CA GLU A 95 -17.48 -9.78 -2.00
C GLU A 95 -16.94 -9.72 -3.44
N SER A 96 -17.73 -9.24 -4.39
CA SER A 96 -17.31 -9.10 -5.80
C SER A 96 -16.29 -7.98 -6.02
N GLY A 97 -16.10 -7.09 -5.04
CA GLY A 97 -15.06 -6.07 -5.05
C GLY A 97 -13.68 -6.59 -4.69
N LEU A 98 -13.59 -7.77 -4.06
CA LEU A 98 -12.33 -8.36 -3.65
C LEU A 98 -11.57 -8.91 -4.88
N LEU A 99 -10.25 -8.77 -4.85
CA LEU A 99 -9.39 -9.45 -5.81
C LEU A 99 -9.47 -10.96 -5.61
N THR A 100 -9.15 -11.72 -6.65
CA THR A 100 -9.01 -13.18 -6.53
C THR A 100 -8.01 -13.52 -5.43
N MET A 101 -8.28 -14.57 -4.65
CA MET A 101 -7.47 -14.91 -3.47
C MET A 101 -5.96 -14.97 -3.74
N PRO A 102 -5.46 -15.56 -4.84
CA PRO A 102 -4.02 -15.57 -5.13
C PRO A 102 -3.44 -14.16 -5.32
N LEU A 103 -4.17 -13.30 -6.03
CA LEU A 103 -3.75 -11.93 -6.31
C LEU A 103 -3.83 -11.06 -5.05
N LEU A 104 -4.90 -11.22 -4.28
CA LEU A 104 -5.10 -10.56 -3.00
C LEU A 104 -3.96 -10.85 -2.03
N VAL A 105 -3.67 -12.14 -1.79
CA VAL A 105 -2.60 -12.57 -0.89
C VAL A 105 -1.24 -12.10 -1.40
N GLY A 106 -0.96 -12.26 -2.69
CA GLY A 106 0.30 -11.83 -3.30
C GLY A 106 0.56 -10.32 -3.16
N ILE A 107 -0.45 -9.49 -3.42
CA ILE A 107 -0.34 -8.04 -3.29
C ILE A 107 -0.27 -7.63 -1.80
N LEU A 108 -1.05 -8.26 -0.93
CA LEU A 108 -1.06 -7.96 0.51
C LEU A 108 0.29 -8.27 1.17
N PHE A 109 0.94 -9.38 0.83
CA PHE A 109 2.26 -9.73 1.36
C PHE A 109 3.40 -8.92 0.73
N SER A 110 3.30 -8.59 -0.56
CA SER A 110 4.36 -7.84 -1.23
C SER A 110 4.43 -6.38 -0.78
N LEU A 111 3.33 -5.75 -0.36
CA LEU A 111 3.35 -4.35 0.08
C LEU A 111 4.22 -4.10 1.33
N PRO A 112 4.14 -4.90 2.41
CA PRO A 112 5.08 -4.82 3.54
C PRO A 112 6.52 -5.12 3.16
N LEU A 113 6.73 -6.11 2.29
CA LEU A 113 8.06 -6.47 1.81
C LEU A 113 8.70 -5.32 1.02
N CYS A 114 7.96 -4.72 0.08
CA CYS A 114 8.40 -3.55 -0.67
C CYS A 114 8.70 -2.37 0.27
N SER A 115 7.84 -2.13 1.26
CA SER A 115 8.03 -1.06 2.27
C SER A 115 9.31 -1.26 3.09
N TYR A 116 9.61 -2.51 3.46
CA TYR A 116 10.85 -2.86 4.14
C TYR A 116 12.08 -2.63 3.25
N ILE A 117 12.08 -3.17 2.03
CA ILE A 117 13.21 -3.06 1.08
C ILE A 117 13.48 -1.59 0.73
N VAL A 118 12.45 -0.83 0.36
CA VAL A 118 12.59 0.60 0.02
C VAL A 118 13.08 1.41 1.22
N GLY A 119 12.63 1.05 2.43
CA GLY A 119 13.15 1.62 3.67
C GLY A 119 14.66 1.42 3.82
N LEU A 120 15.15 0.19 3.63
CA LEU A 120 16.59 -0.12 3.68
C LEU A 120 17.39 0.63 2.61
N ILE A 121 16.89 0.70 1.38
CA ILE A 121 17.54 1.42 0.28
C ILE A 121 17.70 2.90 0.63
N LYS A 122 16.64 3.54 1.15
CA LYS A 122 16.68 4.95 1.57
C LYS A 122 17.64 5.20 2.73
N LEU A 123 17.70 4.28 3.70
CA LEU A 123 18.67 4.37 4.80
C LEU A 123 20.11 4.30 4.31
N LYS A 124 20.39 3.44 3.32
CA LYS A 124 21.72 3.31 2.72
C LYS A 124 22.11 4.55 1.91
N LEU A 125 21.19 5.08 1.10
CA LEU A 125 21.39 6.32 0.33
C LEU A 125 21.61 7.54 1.21
N SER A 126 20.94 7.64 2.35
CA SER A 126 21.09 8.78 3.27
C SER A 126 22.42 8.78 4.04
N LYS A 127 23.17 7.67 4.03
CA LYS A 127 24.46 7.54 4.72
C LYS A 127 25.67 7.80 3.81
N ASN A 128 25.46 7.87 2.50
CA ASN A 128 26.45 8.30 1.50
C ASN A 128 26.27 9.78 1.18
#